data_AF-A0A645I783-F1
#
_entry.id   AF-A0A645I783-F1
#
_cell.length_a   1.000
_cell.length_b   1.000
_cell.length_c   1.000
_cell.angle_alpha   90.00
_cell.angle_beta   90.00
_cell.angle_gamma   90.00
#
_symmetry.space_group_name_H-M   'P 1'
#
loop_
_entity.id
_entity.type
_entity.pdbx_description
1 polymer ?
#
loop_
_entity_poly.entity_id
_entity_poly.type
_entity_poly.pdbx_seq_one_letter_code
_entity_poly.pdbx_strand_id
1 'polypeptide(L)'
;MNRIEQWLFADEDPMDAEVQTASYDIKSVYGGGHNALYEHISSILEGRNAPVVFALEGRKTVEILEKCKLLCNEPRAQMRQEGDPDDLS
;
A
#
# COMPACT_ATOMS: atom_id res chain seq x y z
N MET A 1 18.06 -13.43 8.17
CA MET A 1 19.10 -12.90 7.26
C MET A 1 18.65 -13.23 5.85
N ASN A 2 18.45 -12.23 4.98
CA ASN A 2 18.04 -12.47 3.59
C ASN A 2 19.27 -12.87 2.79
N ARG A 3 19.19 -13.99 2.07
CA ARG A 3 20.24 -14.46 1.15
C ARG A 3 19.72 -14.28 -0.27
N ILE A 4 20.47 -13.55 -1.08
CA ILE A 4 20.20 -13.43 -2.51
C ILE A 4 20.97 -14.57 -3.18
N GLU A 5 20.26 -15.43 -3.90
CA GLU A 5 20.88 -16.50 -4.69
C GLU A 5 20.81 -16.13 -6.18
N GLN A 6 21.95 -16.21 -6.86
CA GLN A 6 22.07 -15.91 -8.27
C GLN A 6 22.05 -17.20 -9.07
N TRP A 7 21.14 -17.30 -10.03
CA TRP A 7 21.13 -18.37 -11.02
C TRP A 7 21.86 -17.91 -12.26
N LEU A 8 22.91 -18.66 -12.64
CA LEU A 8 23.68 -18.42 -13.86
C LEU A 8 23.08 -19.27 -14.99
N PHE A 9 22.75 -18.64 -16.11
CA PHE A 9 22.34 -19.35 -17.32
C PHE A 9 23.57 -19.98 -18.00
N ALA A 10 23.33 -20.92 -18.91
CA ALA A 10 24.40 -21.63 -19.61
C ALA A 10 25.16 -20.74 -20.61
N ASP A 11 24.51 -19.71 -21.15
CA ASP A 11 25.05 -18.76 -22.11
C ASP A 11 25.12 -17.36 -21.46
N GLU A 12 26.20 -16.63 -21.72
CA GLU A 12 26.40 -15.25 -21.22
C GLU A 12 25.71 -14.24 -22.15
N ASP A 13 24.98 -13.28 -21.57
CA ASP A 13 24.39 -12.12 -22.26
C ASP A 13 25.20 -10.85 -21.94
N PRO A 14 25.40 -9.92 -22.89
CA PRO A 14 26.04 -8.62 -22.60
C PRO A 14 25.44 -7.85 -21.42
N MET A 15 24.15 -8.03 -21.13
CA MET A 15 23.43 -7.43 -20.01
C MET A 15 23.83 -8.04 -18.65
N ASP A 16 24.45 -9.22 -18.61
CA ASP A 16 24.90 -9.86 -17.37
C ASP A 16 25.93 -9.00 -16.62
N ALA A 17 26.69 -8.17 -17.34
CA ALA A 17 27.64 -7.22 -16.77
C ALA A 17 26.96 -6.10 -15.95
N GLU A 18 25.67 -5.83 -16.18
CA GLU A 18 24.91 -4.75 -15.55
C GLU A 18 24.17 -5.20 -14.28
N VAL A 19 24.14 -6.51 -13.99
CA VAL A 19 23.40 -7.11 -12.86
C VAL A 19 23.87 -6.56 -11.51
N GLN A 20 25.18 -6.37 -11.33
CA GLN A 20 25.75 -5.84 -10.08
C GLN A 20 25.34 -4.38 -9.82
N THR A 21 25.13 -3.61 -10.89
CA THR A 21 24.69 -2.21 -10.83
C THR A 21 23.17 -2.05 -10.72
N ALA A 22 22.40 -3.09 -11.06
CA ALA A 22 20.95 -3.12 -10.86
C ALA A 22 20.54 -3.36 -9.39
N SER A 23 21.50 -3.66 -8.51
CA SER A 23 21.24 -3.87 -7.10
C SER A 23 20.82 -2.57 -6.43
N TYR A 24 19.57 -2.48 -6.01
CA TYR A 24 19.04 -1.35 -5.26
C TYR A 24 19.71 -1.29 -3.88
N ASP A 25 20.46 -0.22 -3.59
CA ASP A 25 20.90 0.09 -2.22
C ASP A 25 19.68 0.54 -1.40
N ILE A 26 18.97 -0.43 -0.85
CA ILE A 26 17.83 -0.21 0.04
C ILE A 26 18.30 -0.21 1.49
N LYS A 27 18.21 0.95 2.14
CA LYS A 27 18.49 1.12 3.58
C LYS A 27 17.65 0.21 4.49
N SER A 28 16.53 -0.32 4.00
CA SER A 28 15.63 -1.21 4.71
C SER A 28 14.71 -1.93 3.72
N VAL A 29 14.49 -3.24 3.93
CA VAL A 29 13.49 -4.05 3.19
C VAL A 29 12.07 -3.49 3.36
N TYR A 30 11.80 -2.84 4.49
CA TYR A 30 10.50 -2.28 4.82
C TYR A 30 10.47 -0.75 4.70
N GLY A 31 11.54 -0.11 4.25
CA GLY A 31 11.61 1.36 4.24
C GLY A 31 11.58 1.98 5.64
N GLY A 32 11.35 3.30 5.70
CA GLY A 32 11.27 4.05 6.96
C GLY A 32 9.98 3.77 7.73
N GLY A 33 10.05 3.78 9.08
CA GLY A 33 8.89 3.70 9.97
C GLY A 33 8.44 2.29 10.40
N HIS A 34 8.70 1.25 9.60
CA HIS A 34 8.28 -0.11 9.95
C HIS A 34 8.99 -0.70 11.16
N ASN A 35 10.29 -0.44 11.33
CA ASN A 35 11.02 -0.91 12.52
C ASN A 35 10.42 -0.34 13.81
N ALA A 36 10.10 0.96 13.82
CA ALA A 36 9.46 1.61 14.95
C ALA A 36 8.08 0.99 15.26
N LEU A 37 7.29 0.66 14.22
CA LEU A 37 6.02 -0.03 14.40
C LEU A 37 6.21 -1.42 15.05
N TYR A 38 7.15 -2.23 14.55
CA TYR A 38 7.39 -3.58 15.06
C TYR A 38 7.95 -3.59 16.48
N GLU A 39 8.88 -2.69 16.79
CA GLU A 39 9.41 -2.52 18.16
C GLU A 39 8.28 -2.16 19.14
N HIS A 40 7.34 -1.32 18.70
CA HIS A 40 6.21 -0.90 19.52
C HIS A 40 5.25 -2.05 19.83
N ILE A 41 5.10 -3.04 18.94
CA ILE A 41 4.24 -4.22 19.16
C ILE A 41 4.67 -4.97 20.43
N SER A 42 5.96 -5.26 20.59
CA SER A 42 6.48 -5.95 21.78
C SER A 42 6.10 -5.19 23.05
N SER A 43 6.29 -3.87 23.06
CA SER A 43 5.98 -3.03 24.22
C SER A 43 4.49 -3.00 24.60
N ILE A 44 3.59 -3.14 23.62
CA ILE A 44 2.14 -3.29 23.88
C ILE A 44 1.86 -4.65 24.51
N LEU A 45 2.44 -5.73 23.94
CA LEU A 45 2.21 -7.09 24.44
C LEU A 45 2.68 -7.28 25.87
N GLU A 46 3.71 -6.53 26.28
CA GLU A 46 4.22 -6.50 27.65
C GLU A 46 3.47 -5.51 28.56
N GLY A 47 2.43 -4.83 28.04
CA GLY A 47 1.60 -3.88 28.79
C GLY A 47 2.29 -2.56 29.13
N ARG A 48 3.45 -2.25 28.51
CA ARG A 48 4.23 -1.05 28.82
C ARG A 48 3.77 0.19 28.07
N ASN A 49 3.13 0.02 26.91
CA ASN A 49 2.66 1.11 26.07
C ASN A 49 1.23 0.87 25.57
N ALA A 50 0.54 1.97 25.24
CA ALA A 50 -0.74 1.90 24.54
C ALA A 50 -0.54 1.60 23.03
N PRO A 51 -1.53 0.96 22.38
CA PRO A 51 -1.52 0.79 20.93
C PRO A 51 -1.50 2.12 20.18
N VAL A 52 -0.65 2.24 19.17
CA VAL A 52 -0.65 3.42 18.26
C VAL A 52 -1.87 3.41 17.35
N VAL A 53 -2.35 2.22 16.98
CA VAL A 53 -3.55 2.01 16.16
C VAL A 53 -4.37 0.87 16.76
N PHE A 54 -5.68 1.07 16.88
CA PHE A 54 -6.62 0.05 17.36
C PHE A 54 -7.31 -0.66 16.21
N ALA A 55 -7.65 -1.94 16.41
CA ALA A 55 -8.37 -2.75 15.42
C ALA A 55 -9.71 -2.12 14.99
N LEU A 56 -10.40 -1.43 15.91
CA LEU A 56 -11.65 -0.74 15.60
C LEU A 56 -11.44 0.37 14.56
N GLU A 57 -10.38 1.15 14.68
CA GLU A 57 -10.04 2.19 13.70
C GLU A 57 -9.64 1.57 12.36
N GLY A 58 -8.89 0.48 12.37
CA GLY A 58 -8.56 -0.27 11.14
C GLY A 58 -9.79 -0.78 10.38
N ARG A 59 -10.84 -1.21 11.09
CA ARG A 59 -12.10 -1.64 10.45
C ARG A 59 -12.80 -0.50 9.69
N LYS A 60 -12.74 0.73 10.21
CA LYS A 60 -13.33 1.89 9.52
C LYS A 60 -12.68 2.12 8.16
N THR A 61 -11.36 1.96 8.06
CA THR A 61 -10.65 2.05 6.78
C THR A 61 -11.13 1.00 5.79
N VAL A 62 -11.30 -0.25 6.23
CA VAL A 62 -11.82 -1.33 5.37
C VAL A 62 -13.23 -1.01 4.88
N GLU A 63 -14.12 -0.55 5.77
CA GLU A 63 -15.50 -0.18 5.42
C GLU A 63 -15.54 0.95 4.37
N ILE A 64 -14.68 1.95 4.49
CA ILE A 64 -14.56 3.03 3.50
C ILE A 64 -14.15 2.44 2.14
N LEU A 65 -13.16 1.56 2.10
CA LEU A 65 -12.70 0.93 0.86
C LEU A 65 -13.80 0.09 0.20
N GLU A 66 -14.57 -0.67 0.98
CA GLU A 66 -15.72 -1.42 0.48
C GLU A 66 -16.78 -0.49 -0.13
N LYS A 67 -17.12 0.61 0.57
CA LYS A 67 -18.07 1.60 0.05
C LYS A 67 -17.56 2.29 -1.20
N CYS A 68 -16.28 2.65 -1.26
CA CYS A 68 -15.65 3.21 -2.46
C CYS A 68 -15.76 2.25 -3.64
N LYS A 69 -15.49 0.95 -3.44
CA LYS A 69 -15.65 -0.06 -4.49
C LYS A 69 -17.08 -0.15 -4.99
N LEU A 70 -18.06 -0.15 -4.08
CA LEU A 70 -19.48 -0.15 -4.46
C LEU A 70 -19.82 1.10 -5.28
N LEU A 71 -19.44 2.30 -4.81
CA LEU A 71 -19.67 3.56 -5.53
C LEU A 71 -19.04 3.58 -6.93
N CYS A 72 -17.86 2.99 -7.11
CA CYS A 72 -17.21 2.89 -8.41
C CYS A 72 -17.88 1.89 -9.35
N ASN A 73 -18.54 0.86 -8.80
CA ASN A 73 -19.21 -0.19 -9.57
C ASN A 73 -20.68 0.08 -9.86
N GLU A 74 -21.30 1.04 -9.16
CA GLU A 74 -22.63 1.51 -9.53
C GLU A 74 -22.54 2.26 -10.87
N PRO A 75 -23.35 1.90 -11.89
CA PRO A 75 -23.47 2.74 -13.07
C PRO A 75 -23.94 4.12 -12.60
N ARG A 76 -23.30 5.20 -13.08
CA ARG A 76 -23.75 6.59 -12.82
C ARG A 76 -25.14 6.81 -13.43
N ALA A 77 -26.17 6.28 -12.80
CA ALA A 77 -27.55 6.59 -13.08
C ALA A 77 -27.99 7.66 -12.07
N GLN A 78 -28.33 8.83 -12.62
CA GLN A 78 -29.00 9.95 -11.95
C GLN A 78 -28.11 10.88 -11.12
N MET A 79 -27.28 11.66 -11.82
CA MET A 79 -27.02 13.04 -11.43
C MET A 79 -27.55 13.96 -12.55
N ARG A 80 -28.64 14.67 -12.22
CA ARG A 80 -29.30 15.80 -12.92
C ARG A 80 -30.02 15.53 -14.24
N GLN A 81 -31.34 15.40 -14.14
CA GLN A 81 -32.25 16.20 -14.97
C GLN A 81 -33.14 17.03 -14.04
N GLU A 82 -32.56 18.05 -13.40
CA GLU A 82 -33.32 19.25 -13.08
C GLU A 82 -32.90 20.24 -14.14
N GLY A 83 -33.84 20.55 -15.04
CA GLY A 83 -33.63 21.49 -16.13
C GLY A 83 -33.24 22.86 -15.58
N ASP A 84 -32.32 23.51 -16.30
CA ASP A 84 -31.96 24.90 -16.07
C ASP A 84 -33.18 25.78 -16.35
N PRO A 85 -33.71 26.57 -15.39
CA PRO A 85 -34.87 27.43 -15.62
C PRO A 85 -34.58 28.61 -16.56
N ASP A 86 -33.33 28.80 -17.00
CA ASP A 86 -32.92 29.96 -17.81
C ASP A 86 -32.88 29.71 -19.34
N ASP A 87 -33.35 28.56 -19.86
CA ASP A 87 -33.44 28.29 -21.32
C ASP A 87 -34.78 28.74 -21.95
N LEU A 88 -35.43 29.75 -21.37
CA LEU A 88 -36.58 30.45 -21.95
C LEU A 88 -36.33 31.96 -21.99
N SER A 89 -35.44 32.38 -22.89
CA SER A 89 -35.37 33.77 -23.36
C SER A 89 -34.89 33.85 -24.80
#